data_AF-A0AAJ2LNQ2-F1
#
_entry.id   AF-A0AAJ2LNQ2-F1
#
_cell.length_a   1.000
_cell.length_b   1.000
_cell.length_c   1.000
_cell.angle_alpha   90.00
_cell.angle_beta   90.00
_cell.angle_gamma   90.00
#
_symmetry.space_group_name_H-M   'P 1'
#
loop_
_entity.id
_entity.type
_entity.pdbx_description
1 polymer ?
#
loop_
_entity_poly.entity_id
_entity_poly.type
_entity_poly.pdbx_seq_one_letter_code
_entity_poly.pdbx_strand_id
1 'polypeptide(L)'
;MLELITQVIYHYPALVSDFSNQQVSSFDVRPYMHVANCLSKNESLLVTDLPWAAESSDVASVQGIDVLETSSHDQSADQQAVAVMSEQAPPTQASALEDQEGLNIFIEEAEEHIEILHAFIEANETNDEVPEQVIRALHTLRGSAAMSHVDSVSQLAANLEEEFKRLIRMHEPVSSEHIGFLEQFV
;
A
#
# COMPACT_ATOMS: atom_id res chain seq x y z
N MET A 1 -5.31 -8.93 -19.46
CA MET A 1 -6.15 -8.91 -18.24
C MET A 1 -6.56 -10.31 -17.78
N LEU A 2 -7.28 -11.11 -18.57
CA LEU A 2 -7.69 -12.47 -18.14
C LEU A 2 -6.52 -13.36 -17.75
N GLU A 3 -5.43 -13.35 -18.53
CA GLU A 3 -4.25 -14.16 -18.24
C GLU A 3 -3.55 -13.76 -16.92
N LEU A 4 -3.48 -12.46 -16.62
CA LEU A 4 -2.98 -11.97 -15.33
C LEU A 4 -3.78 -12.56 -14.17
N ILE A 5 -5.11 -12.55 -14.27
CA ILE A 5 -6.02 -13.07 -13.25
C ILE A 5 -5.81 -14.58 -13.07
N THR A 6 -5.71 -15.34 -14.18
CA THR A 6 -5.44 -16.78 -14.15
C THR A 6 -4.16 -17.10 -13.40
N GLN A 7 -3.07 -16.39 -13.70
CA GLN A 7 -1.77 -16.61 -13.08
C GLN A 7 -1.77 -16.24 -11.58
N VAL A 8 -2.42 -15.13 -11.21
CA VAL A 8 -2.55 -14.74 -9.80
C VAL A 8 -3.35 -15.78 -9.01
N ILE A 9 -4.46 -16.28 -9.56
CA ILE A 9 -5.27 -17.34 -8.94
C ILE A 9 -4.45 -18.62 -8.79
N TYR A 10 -3.63 -18.96 -9.79
CA TYR A 10 -2.79 -20.16 -9.77
C TYR A 10 -1.75 -20.12 -8.64
N HIS A 11 -1.10 -18.97 -8.42
CA HIS A 11 -0.06 -18.83 -7.39
C HIS A 11 -0.59 -18.46 -5.99
N TYR A 12 -1.84 -18.00 -5.89
CA TYR A 12 -2.44 -17.58 -4.62
C TYR A 12 -2.35 -18.62 -3.48
N PRO A 13 -2.64 -19.93 -3.69
CA PRO A 13 -2.55 -20.92 -2.61
C PRO A 13 -1.15 -21.06 -2.02
N ALA A 14 -0.10 -20.95 -2.85
CA ALA A 14 1.28 -21.02 -2.39
C ALA A 14 1.65 -19.80 -1.55
N LEU A 15 1.29 -18.60 -2.02
CA LEU A 15 1.50 -17.35 -1.28
C LEU A 15 0.80 -17.35 0.09
N VAL A 16 -0.43 -17.87 0.16
CA VAL A 16 -1.17 -18.02 1.42
C VAL A 16 -0.48 -19.01 2.35
N SER A 17 0.01 -20.13 1.80
CA SER A 17 0.77 -21.12 2.58
C SER A 17 2.06 -20.53 3.15
N ASP A 18 2.83 -19.80 2.35
CA ASP A 18 4.08 -19.17 2.78
C ASP A 18 3.83 -18.14 3.89
N PHE A 19 2.81 -17.31 3.72
CA PHE A 19 2.40 -16.32 4.73
C PHE A 19 1.95 -16.99 6.03
N SER A 20 1.10 -18.02 5.93
CA SER A 20 0.61 -18.75 7.11
C SER A 20 1.74 -19.43 7.90
N ASN A 21 2.83 -19.80 7.23
CA ASN A 21 3.99 -20.47 7.84
C ASN A 21 5.13 -19.49 8.17
N GLN A 22 4.94 -18.18 8.01
CA GLN A 22 5.97 -17.15 8.21
C GLN A 22 7.25 -17.39 7.39
N GLN A 23 7.10 -17.94 6.18
CA GLN A 23 8.20 -18.19 5.26
C GLN A 23 8.36 -17.05 4.25
N VAL A 24 9.57 -16.93 3.70
CA VAL A 24 9.81 -16.03 2.56
C VAL A 24 9.00 -16.54 1.37
N SER A 25 8.34 -15.62 0.67
CA SER A 25 7.53 -15.95 -0.51
C SER A 25 8.32 -16.77 -1.52
N SER A 26 7.79 -17.94 -1.88
CA SER A 26 8.37 -18.82 -2.90
C SER A 26 8.21 -18.26 -4.32
N PHE A 27 7.42 -17.19 -4.47
CA PHE A 27 7.01 -16.63 -5.74
C PHE A 27 7.17 -15.11 -5.76
N ASP A 28 7.78 -14.57 -6.82
CA ASP A 28 7.94 -13.13 -6.99
C ASP A 28 6.68 -12.52 -7.60
N VAL A 29 5.95 -11.76 -6.79
CA VAL A 29 4.71 -11.07 -7.21
C VAL A 29 4.95 -9.77 -7.96
N ARG A 30 6.16 -9.19 -7.91
CA ARG A 30 6.44 -7.85 -8.45
C ARG A 30 6.18 -7.72 -9.95
N PRO A 31 6.53 -8.69 -10.82
CA PRO A 31 6.22 -8.62 -12.24
C PRO A 31 4.70 -8.57 -12.51
N TYR A 32 3.91 -9.30 -11.72
CA TYR A 32 2.46 -9.34 -11.84
C TYR A 32 1.83 -8.02 -11.38
N MET A 33 2.36 -7.40 -10.32
CA MET A 33 1.97 -6.07 -9.87
C MET A 33 2.26 -4.99 -10.92
N HIS A 34 3.42 -5.07 -11.57
CA HIS A 34 3.79 -4.16 -12.65
C HIS A 34 2.78 -4.24 -13.80
N VAL A 35 2.48 -5.45 -14.26
CA VAL A 35 1.48 -5.69 -15.31
C VAL A 35 0.09 -5.21 -14.90
N ALA A 36 -0.33 -5.44 -13.64
CA ALA A 36 -1.60 -4.94 -13.11
C ALA A 36 -1.68 -3.40 -13.15
N ASN A 37 -0.61 -2.71 -12.73
CA ASN A 37 -0.52 -1.26 -12.73
C ASN A 37 -0.59 -0.67 -14.15
N CYS A 38 0.16 -1.24 -15.10
CA CYS A 38 0.09 -0.82 -16.50
C CYS A 38 -1.30 -1.03 -17.10
N LEU A 39 -1.97 -2.16 -16.80
CA LEU A 39 -3.35 -2.40 -17.24
C LEU A 39 -4.33 -1.41 -16.62
N SER A 40 -4.16 -1.04 -15.33
CA SER A 40 -5.00 -0.06 -14.65
C SER A 40 -4.88 1.34 -15.25
N LYS A 41 -3.71 1.70 -15.77
CA LYS A 41 -3.42 2.99 -16.42
C LYS A 41 -3.66 2.97 -17.93
N ASN A 42 -4.10 1.84 -18.48
CA ASN A 42 -4.29 1.63 -19.92
C ASN A 42 -2.99 1.85 -20.75
N GLU A 43 -1.84 1.50 -20.17
CA GLU A 43 -0.51 1.56 -20.79
C GLU A 43 -0.27 0.33 -21.68
N SER A 44 0.60 0.47 -22.69
CA SER A 44 0.94 -0.63 -23.60
C SER A 44 1.99 -1.54 -22.96
N LEU A 45 1.71 -2.85 -22.96
CA LEU A 45 2.62 -3.88 -22.44
C LEU A 45 3.33 -4.58 -23.59
N LEU A 46 4.64 -4.76 -23.48
CA LEU A 46 5.39 -5.62 -24.39
C LEU A 46 5.29 -7.08 -23.93
N VAL A 47 5.48 -8.03 -24.84
CA VAL A 47 5.51 -9.47 -24.52
C VAL A 47 6.62 -9.79 -23.51
N THR A 48 7.72 -9.03 -23.52
CA THR A 48 8.81 -9.12 -22.55
C THR A 48 8.41 -8.73 -21.13
N ASP A 49 7.35 -7.95 -20.97
CA ASP A 49 6.86 -7.48 -19.67
C ASP A 49 5.90 -8.48 -19.03
N LEU A 50 5.52 -9.53 -19.77
CA LEU A 50 4.59 -10.56 -19.31
C LEU A 50 5.39 -11.73 -18.70
N PRO A 51 5.32 -11.94 -17.37
CA PRO A 51 6.09 -12.99 -16.70
C PRO A 51 5.72 -14.42 -17.16
N TRP A 52 4.52 -14.60 -17.71
CA TRP A 52 4.03 -15.88 -18.23
C TRP A 52 4.24 -16.08 -19.74
N ALA A 53 4.84 -15.12 -20.46
CA ALA A 53 4.98 -15.22 -21.91
C ALA A 53 5.99 -16.28 -22.37
N ALA A 54 6.93 -16.70 -21.50
CA ALA A 54 7.94 -17.70 -21.83
C ALA A 54 7.40 -19.15 -21.90
N GLU A 55 6.24 -19.41 -21.32
CA GLU A 55 5.70 -20.76 -21.10
C GLU A 55 4.79 -21.26 -22.25
N SER A 56 4.52 -20.42 -23.26
CA SER A 56 3.66 -20.73 -24.40
C SER A 56 4.48 -20.98 -25.67
N SER A 57 5.14 -22.14 -25.73
CA SER A 57 5.71 -22.67 -26.98
C SER A 57 4.96 -23.93 -27.41
N ASP A 58 3.70 -23.76 -27.78
CA ASP A 58 2.97 -24.70 -28.63
C ASP A 58 1.75 -24.00 -29.23
N VAL A 59 1.88 -23.45 -30.45
CA VAL A 59 0.94 -23.62 -31.58
C VAL A 59 1.52 -22.97 -32.85
N ALA A 60 1.45 -23.74 -33.93
CA ALA A 60 2.05 -23.50 -35.23
C ALA A 60 1.47 -22.32 -36.03
N SER A 61 2.32 -21.78 -36.92
CA SER A 61 2.03 -21.20 -38.24
C SER A 61 0.90 -20.17 -38.38
N VAL A 62 1.28 -18.90 -38.50
CA VAL A 62 0.89 -18.10 -39.67
C VAL A 62 2.15 -17.48 -40.29
N GLN A 63 2.20 -17.62 -41.61
CA GLN A 63 3.30 -17.33 -42.54
C GLN A 63 3.80 -15.88 -42.49
N GLY A 64 5.12 -15.73 -42.68
CA GLY A 64 5.66 -14.50 -43.22
C GLY A 64 7.16 -14.27 -42.99
N ILE A 65 8.01 -14.94 -43.80
CA ILE A 65 9.25 -14.45 -44.46
C ILE A 65 10.28 -13.71 -43.57
N ASP A 66 11.59 -13.97 -43.54
CA ASP A 66 12.52 -14.98 -44.08
C ASP A 66 13.87 -14.65 -43.38
N VAL A 67 14.78 -15.60 -43.45
CA VAL A 67 15.97 -15.89 -42.66
C VAL A 67 17.08 -14.82 -42.73
N LEU A 68 17.98 -14.89 -41.73
CA LEU A 68 19.44 -14.61 -41.72
C LEU A 68 19.79 -13.54 -40.66
N GLU A 69 20.81 -13.65 -39.80
CA GLU A 69 21.77 -14.67 -39.40
C GLU A 69 22.61 -14.01 -38.29
N THR A 70 23.13 -14.77 -37.30
CA THR A 70 24.45 -14.55 -36.66
C THR A 70 24.69 -13.21 -35.91
N SER A 71 25.25 -13.09 -34.70
CA SER A 71 25.84 -13.99 -33.71
C SER A 71 26.31 -13.09 -32.54
N SER A 72 26.44 -13.70 -31.35
CA SER A 72 27.39 -13.39 -30.26
C SER A 72 27.40 -12.00 -29.59
N HIS A 73 27.04 -11.96 -28.30
CA HIS A 73 28.05 -11.69 -27.27
C HIS A 73 27.70 -12.22 -25.89
N ASP A 74 28.73 -12.79 -25.29
CA ASP A 74 28.92 -13.39 -23.99
C ASP A 74 29.10 -12.29 -22.91
N GLN A 75 28.61 -12.51 -21.68
CA GLN A 75 29.47 -12.61 -20.49
C GLN A 75 28.71 -12.61 -19.16
N SER A 76 29.27 -13.45 -18.29
CA SER A 76 28.90 -13.78 -16.92
C SER A 76 29.37 -12.76 -15.88
N ALA A 77 28.87 -12.93 -14.66
CA ALA A 77 29.39 -12.54 -13.32
C ALA A 77 28.39 -11.64 -12.58
N ASP A 78 28.10 -11.77 -11.29
CA ASP A 78 28.37 -12.77 -10.26
C ASP A 78 27.39 -12.43 -9.12
N GLN A 79 26.98 -13.45 -8.36
CA GLN A 79 26.17 -13.28 -7.16
C GLN A 79 27.09 -12.90 -6.00
N GLN A 80 26.63 -12.05 -5.06
CA GLN A 80 26.48 -12.49 -3.67
C GLN A 80 25.91 -11.42 -2.72
N ALA A 81 24.85 -11.84 -2.02
CA ALA A 81 24.45 -11.41 -0.69
C ALA A 81 25.58 -11.71 0.33
N VAL A 82 25.67 -11.18 1.55
CA VAL A 82 24.67 -11.08 2.62
C VAL A 82 25.26 -10.24 3.78
N ALA A 83 24.40 -9.39 4.34
CA ALA A 83 24.13 -9.19 5.78
C ALA A 83 25.18 -8.62 6.78
N VAL A 84 24.61 -7.79 7.65
CA VAL A 84 24.94 -7.43 9.04
C VAL A 84 25.88 -6.23 9.24
N MET A 85 25.30 -5.06 9.54
CA MET A 85 25.46 -4.40 10.84
C MET A 85 24.48 -3.22 10.92
N SER A 86 23.86 -3.03 12.09
CA SER A 86 23.28 -1.74 12.46
C SER A 86 24.43 -0.74 12.57
N GLU A 87 24.68 -0.03 11.48
CA GLU A 87 25.52 1.16 11.43
C GLU A 87 24.54 2.29 11.08
N GLN A 88 24.33 3.24 11.98
CA GLN A 88 23.67 4.49 11.63
C GLN A 88 24.59 5.23 10.64
N ALA A 89 24.43 4.90 9.37
CA ALA A 89 24.96 5.69 8.28
C ALA A 89 24.30 7.08 8.37
N PRO A 90 25.05 8.17 8.15
CA PRO A 90 24.45 9.50 8.10
C PRO A 90 23.31 9.49 7.07
N PRO A 91 22.18 10.16 7.35
CA PRO A 91 21.03 10.16 6.46
C PRO A 91 21.49 10.53 5.05
N THR A 92 21.35 9.58 4.12
CA THR A 92 21.65 9.83 2.71
C THR A 92 20.57 10.77 2.18
N GLN A 93 20.95 11.73 1.32
CA GLN A 93 20.01 12.72 0.79
C GLN A 93 18.75 12.09 0.17
N ALA A 94 18.84 10.88 -0.39
CA ALA A 94 17.70 10.12 -0.90
C ALA A 94 16.65 9.79 0.19
N SER A 95 17.07 9.30 1.37
CA SER A 95 16.17 9.00 2.49
C SER A 95 15.48 10.26 3.02
N ALA A 96 16.21 11.38 3.09
CA ALA A 96 15.62 12.65 3.53
C ALA A 96 14.58 13.21 2.54
N LEU A 97 14.74 12.93 1.24
CA LEU A 97 13.77 13.32 0.22
C LEU A 97 12.52 12.42 0.26
N GLU A 98 12.70 11.11 0.46
CA GLU A 98 11.60 10.15 0.64
C GLU A 98 10.78 10.47 1.91
N ASP A 99 11.43 10.78 3.03
CA ASP A 99 10.77 11.21 4.27
C ASP A 99 9.97 12.51 4.06
N GLN A 100 10.50 13.44 3.27
CA GLN A 100 9.84 14.71 2.97
C GLN A 100 8.63 14.54 2.03
N GLU A 101 8.73 13.66 1.04
CA GLU A 101 7.60 13.32 0.17
C GLU A 101 6.47 12.63 0.95
N GLY A 102 6.82 11.66 1.82
CA GLY A 102 5.84 11.01 2.70
C GLY A 102 5.13 11.99 3.61
N LEU A 103 5.86 12.92 4.23
CA LEU A 103 5.27 13.98 5.05
C LEU A 103 4.32 14.90 4.27
N ASN A 104 4.65 15.26 3.03
CA ASN A 104 3.77 16.09 2.21
C ASN A 104 2.47 15.35 1.87
N ILE A 105 2.56 14.08 1.47
CA ILE A 105 1.38 13.24 1.20
C ILE A 105 0.52 13.14 2.47
N PHE A 106 1.15 12.90 3.63
CA PHE A 106 0.43 12.86 4.89
C PHE A 106 -0.30 14.17 5.20
N ILE A 107 0.32 15.34 4.97
CA ILE A 107 -0.34 16.63 5.22
C ILE A 107 -1.57 16.79 4.31
N GLU A 108 -1.45 16.47 3.02
CA GLU A 108 -2.56 16.54 2.08
C GLU A 108 -3.72 15.61 2.48
N GLU A 109 -3.43 14.35 2.82
CA GLU A 109 -4.44 13.40 3.30
C GLU A 109 -5.03 13.80 4.67
N ALA A 110 -4.20 14.38 5.53
CA ALA A 110 -4.63 14.79 6.86
C ALA A 110 -5.65 15.93 6.78
N GLU A 111 -5.44 16.92 5.90
CA GLU A 111 -6.39 18.01 5.68
C GLU A 111 -7.79 17.48 5.31
N GLU A 112 -7.88 16.54 4.37
CA GLU A 112 -9.16 15.94 3.97
C GLU A 112 -9.88 15.23 5.13
N HIS A 113 -9.14 14.52 5.97
CA HIS A 113 -9.73 13.80 7.10
C HIS A 113 -10.05 14.70 8.29
N ILE A 114 -9.27 15.75 8.51
CA ILE A 114 -9.55 16.79 9.50
C ILE A 114 -10.84 17.53 9.15
N GLU A 115 -11.09 17.81 7.87
CA GLU A 115 -12.36 18.42 7.42
C GLU A 115 -13.58 17.57 7.78
N ILE A 116 -13.49 16.24 7.69
CA ILE A 116 -14.56 15.33 8.12
C ILE A 116 -14.82 15.47 9.64
N LEU A 117 -13.75 15.57 10.43
CA LEU A 117 -13.86 15.75 11.88
C LEU A 117 -14.44 17.14 12.22
N HIS A 118 -14.02 18.19 11.52
CA HIS A 118 -14.60 19.54 11.65
C HIS A 118 -16.10 19.54 11.38
N ALA A 119 -16.54 18.94 10.27
CA ALA A 119 -17.95 18.86 9.92
C ALA A 119 -18.77 18.14 11.01
N PHE A 120 -18.20 17.09 11.60
CA PHE A 120 -18.82 16.38 12.73
C PHE A 120 -18.91 17.24 14.00
N ILE A 121 -17.85 17.99 14.33
CA ILE A 121 -17.84 18.93 15.46
C ILE A 121 -18.87 20.05 15.25
N GLU A 122 -18.89 20.66 14.06
CA GLU A 122 -19.80 21.77 13.71
C GLU A 122 -21.27 21.36 13.71
N ALA A 123 -21.56 20.11 13.32
CA ALA A 123 -22.91 19.55 13.42
C ALA A 123 -23.39 19.52 14.89
N ASN A 124 -22.46 19.51 15.86
CA ASN A 124 -22.71 19.52 17.30
C ASN A 124 -23.76 18.45 17.68
N GLU A 125 -23.66 17.29 17.03
CA GLU A 125 -24.51 16.11 17.21
C GLU A 125 -24.16 15.41 18.54
N THR A 126 -24.30 16.15 19.64
CA THR A 126 -24.29 15.56 20.97
C THR A 126 -25.57 14.74 21.12
N ASN A 127 -25.46 13.53 21.67
CA ASN A 127 -26.56 12.56 21.83
C ASN A 127 -26.87 11.67 20.61
N ASP A 128 -26.06 11.72 19.56
CA ASP A 128 -26.15 10.79 18.42
C ASP A 128 -25.08 9.68 18.48
N GLU A 129 -25.32 8.61 17.71
CA GLU A 129 -24.36 7.52 17.53
C GLU A 129 -23.17 8.00 16.69
N VAL A 130 -21.98 7.48 16.99
CA VAL A 130 -20.76 7.85 16.26
C VAL A 130 -20.90 7.50 14.76
N PRO A 131 -20.75 8.46 13.85
CA PRO A 131 -20.77 8.16 12.41
C PRO A 131 -19.57 7.31 12.00
N GLU A 132 -19.79 6.32 11.12
CA GLU A 132 -18.71 5.47 10.59
C GLU A 132 -17.57 6.30 9.94
N GLN A 133 -17.92 7.44 9.34
CA GLN A 133 -16.96 8.34 8.70
C GLN A 133 -15.95 8.93 9.69
N VAL A 134 -16.34 9.18 10.94
CA VAL A 134 -15.44 9.68 12.00
C VAL A 134 -14.40 8.61 12.36
N ILE A 135 -14.85 7.36 12.54
CA ILE A 135 -13.93 6.23 12.79
C ILE A 135 -12.96 6.04 11.63
N ARG A 136 -13.45 6.14 10.39
CA ARG A 136 -12.61 6.00 9.20
C ARG A 136 -11.58 7.12 9.09
N ALA A 137 -11.98 8.37 9.33
CA ALA A 137 -11.06 9.51 9.32
C ALA A 137 -9.94 9.32 10.36
N LEU A 138 -10.28 8.95 11.59
CA LEU A 138 -9.28 8.67 12.64
C LEU A 138 -8.37 7.49 12.29
N HIS A 139 -8.92 6.44 11.68
CA HIS A 139 -8.15 5.27 11.24
C HIS A 139 -7.13 5.63 10.15
N THR A 140 -7.54 6.40 9.14
CA THR A 140 -6.64 6.83 8.07
C THR A 140 -5.58 7.77 8.61
N LEU A 141 -5.96 8.78 9.42
CA LEU A 141 -5.01 9.70 10.07
C LEU A 141 -3.95 8.96 10.89
N ARG A 142 -4.37 7.93 11.64
CA ARG A 142 -3.44 7.07 12.38
C ARG A 142 -2.45 6.37 11.44
N GLY A 143 -2.95 5.79 10.36
CA GLY A 143 -2.18 5.00 9.39
C GLY A 143 -1.18 5.86 8.61
N SER A 144 -1.63 6.97 8.02
CA SER A 144 -0.81 7.87 7.24
C SER A 144 0.23 8.60 8.10
N ALA A 145 -0.11 8.98 9.33
CA ALA A 145 0.85 9.52 10.30
C ALA A 145 1.94 8.52 10.68
N ALA A 146 1.58 7.24 10.89
CA ALA A 146 2.56 6.19 11.18
C ALA A 146 3.52 5.95 10.01
N MET A 147 3.00 5.94 8.78
CA MET A 147 3.80 5.78 7.56
C MET A 147 4.76 6.96 7.34
N SER A 148 4.40 8.14 7.81
CA SER A 148 5.19 9.37 7.69
C SER A 148 6.00 9.69 8.94
N HIS A 149 6.12 8.73 9.87
CA HIS A 149 6.91 8.85 11.11
C HIS A 149 6.48 10.02 12.02
N VAL A 150 5.19 10.39 11.98
CA VAL A 150 4.57 11.40 12.85
C VAL A 150 3.92 10.70 14.05
N ASP A 151 4.75 10.15 14.93
CA ASP A 151 4.33 9.28 16.04
C ASP A 151 3.29 9.95 16.97
N SER A 152 3.45 11.24 17.23
CA SER A 152 2.54 12.00 18.11
C SER A 152 1.11 12.03 17.58
N VAL A 153 0.94 12.29 16.28
CA VAL A 153 -0.38 12.32 15.63
C VAL A 153 -0.94 10.91 15.53
N SER A 154 -0.11 9.92 15.16
CA SER A 154 -0.57 8.53 15.07
C SER A 154 -1.11 8.01 16.40
N GLN A 155 -0.41 8.29 17.51
CA GLN A 155 -0.84 7.86 18.84
C GLN A 155 -2.11 8.58 19.28
N LEU A 156 -2.24 9.87 19.00
CA LEU A 156 -3.42 10.65 19.38
C LEU A 156 -4.66 10.19 18.60
N ALA A 157 -4.51 9.99 17.28
CA ALA A 157 -5.55 9.43 16.43
C ALA A 157 -5.97 8.03 16.90
N ALA A 158 -5.02 7.17 17.29
CA ALA A 158 -5.30 5.84 17.83
C ALA A 158 -6.12 5.89 19.13
N ASN A 159 -5.79 6.79 20.06
CA ASN A 159 -6.52 6.93 21.31
C ASN A 159 -7.96 7.39 21.07
N LEU A 160 -8.16 8.37 20.18
CA LEU A 160 -9.49 8.84 19.80
C LEU A 160 -10.28 7.75 19.07
N GLU A 161 -9.65 7.04 18.14
CA GLU A 161 -10.27 5.91 17.42
C GLU A 161 -10.77 4.84 18.40
N GLU A 162 -9.98 4.50 19.43
CA GLU A 162 -10.34 3.52 20.45
C GLU A 162 -11.51 4.01 21.32
N GLU A 163 -11.51 5.27 21.75
CA GLU A 163 -12.59 5.82 22.57
C GLU A 163 -13.90 5.87 21.79
N PHE A 164 -13.90 6.34 20.55
CA PHE A 164 -15.11 6.38 19.73
C PHE A 164 -15.62 4.96 19.39
N LYS A 165 -14.73 3.98 19.19
CA LYS A 165 -15.11 2.55 19.09
C LYS A 165 -15.69 2.01 20.39
N ARG A 166 -15.23 2.48 21.56
CA ARG A 166 -15.81 2.14 22.86
C ARG A 166 -17.25 2.63 22.95
N LEU A 167 -17.52 3.87 22.55
CA LEU A 167 -18.88 4.43 22.53
C LEU A 167 -19.84 3.59 21.69
N ILE A 168 -19.43 3.21 20.48
CA ILE A 168 -20.22 2.32 19.60
C ILE A 168 -20.51 0.98 20.29
N ARG A 169 -19.49 0.32 20.85
CA ARG A 169 -19.66 -0.99 21.53
C ARG A 169 -20.58 -0.92 22.74
N MET A 170 -20.54 0.19 23.47
CA MET A 170 -21.36 0.40 24.67
C MET A 170 -22.73 0.99 24.36
N HIS A 171 -23.01 1.34 23.09
CA HIS A 171 -24.17 2.12 22.67
C HIS A 171 -24.33 3.42 23.48
N GLU A 172 -23.20 4.05 23.81
CA GLU A 172 -23.16 5.32 24.51
C GLU A 172 -23.16 6.48 23.49
N PRO A 173 -23.96 7.53 23.72
CA PRO A 173 -23.96 8.70 22.85
C PRO A 173 -22.65 9.49 22.96
N VAL A 174 -22.36 10.28 21.93
CA VAL A 174 -21.28 11.26 21.97
C VAL A 174 -21.62 12.38 22.95
N SER A 175 -20.71 12.62 23.89
CA SER A 175 -20.81 13.65 24.93
C SER A 175 -20.08 14.92 24.49
N SER A 176 -20.37 16.04 25.15
CA SER A 176 -19.63 17.29 24.94
C SER A 176 -18.14 17.18 25.29
N GLU A 177 -17.76 16.26 26.19
CA GLU A 177 -16.36 16.01 26.52
C GLU A 177 -15.63 15.34 25.33
N HIS A 178 -16.29 14.40 24.65
CA HIS A 178 -15.75 13.78 23.45
C HIS A 178 -15.58 14.78 22.30
N ILE A 179 -16.54 15.71 22.13
CA ILE A 179 -16.41 16.81 21.16
C ILE A 179 -15.24 17.73 21.54
N GLY A 180 -15.09 18.09 22.81
CA GLY A 180 -13.97 18.90 23.27
C GLY A 180 -12.60 18.25 23.07
N PHE A 181 -12.51 16.92 23.14
CA PHE A 181 -11.27 16.21 22.77
C PHE A 181 -11.00 16.24 21.27
N LEU A 182 -12.02 16.13 20.43
CA LEU A 182 -11.85 16.30 18.98
C LEU A 182 -11.43 17.72 18.64
N GLU A 183 -12.02 18.75 19.25
CA GLU A 183 -11.61 20.16 19.04
C GLU A 183 -10.16 20.47 19.42
N GLN A 184 -9.53 19.67 20.29
CA GLN A 184 -8.10 19.82 20.60
C GLN A 184 -7.20 19.07 19.63
N PHE A 185 -7.76 18.12 18.88
CA PHE A 185 -7.05 17.28 17.95
C PHE A 185 -6.89 17.95 16.58
N VAL A 186 -7.89 18.70 16.16
CA VAL A 186 -7.95 19.45 14.89
C VAL A 186 -7.70 20.94 15.08
#